data_AF-A0A7C4HYF0-F1
#
_entry.id   AF-A0A7C4HYF0-F1
#
_cell.length_a   1.000
_cell.length_b   1.000
_cell.length_c   1.000
_cell.angle_alpha   90.00
_cell.angle_beta   90.00
_cell.angle_gamma   90.00
#
_symmetry.space_group_name_H-M   'P 1'
#
loop_
_entity.id
_entity.type
_entity.pdbx_description
1 polymer ?
#
loop_
_entity_poly.entity_id
_entity_poly.type
_entity_poly.pdbx_seq_one_letter_code
_entity_poly.pdbx_strand_id
1 'polypeptide(L)'
;MGRNAATYRQLLEEEVRGWSSFREALRREEREAFDNLVNQAFRYVHAGTMNPLRRTFDNLTMSLLLSHEERLRQLEENLRKTMQIDNRYTTLNHFLEK
;
A
#
# COMPACT_ATOMS: atom_id res chain seq x y z
N MET A 1 -0.11 -5.61 39.25
CA MET A 1 0.24 -6.36 38.01
C MET A 1 0.26 -5.34 36.89
N GLY A 2 1.45 -5.07 36.33
CA GLY A 2 1.65 -3.97 35.39
C GLY A 2 0.78 -4.12 34.14
N ARG A 3 0.04 -3.06 33.79
CA ARG A 3 -0.62 -2.98 32.48
C ARG A 3 0.46 -3.09 31.40
N ASN A 4 0.45 -4.17 30.63
CA ASN A 4 1.28 -4.24 29.42
C ASN A 4 0.95 -3.03 28.55
N ALA A 5 1.96 -2.23 28.21
CA ALA A 5 1.80 -1.13 27.27
C ALA A 5 1.31 -1.70 25.93
N ALA A 6 0.38 -1.01 25.28
CA ALA A 6 -0.14 -1.43 23.98
C ALA A 6 1.00 -1.49 22.95
N THR A 7 1.02 -2.56 22.16
CA THR A 7 1.94 -2.69 21.03
C THR A 7 1.55 -1.71 19.92
N TYR A 8 2.51 -1.31 19.07
CA TYR A 8 2.21 -0.47 17.91
C TYR A 8 1.12 -1.08 17.01
N ARG A 9 1.09 -2.41 16.86
CA ARG A 9 0.02 -3.11 16.13
C ARG A 9 -1.36 -2.83 16.71
N GLN A 10 -1.51 -2.94 18.04
CA GLN A 10 -2.78 -2.67 18.72
C GLN A 10 -3.19 -1.20 18.57
N LEU A 11 -2.23 -0.28 18.73
CA LEU A 11 -2.47 1.14 18.50
C LEU A 11 -2.91 1.41 17.06
N LEU A 12 -2.31 0.76 16.07
CA LEU A 12 -2.68 0.88 14.66
C LEU A 12 -4.10 0.34 14.40
N GLU A 13 -4.48 -0.77 15.01
CA GLU A 13 -5.85 -1.31 14.94
C GLU A 13 -6.87 -0.34 15.54
N GLU A 14 -6.53 0.30 16.67
CA GLU A 14 -7.36 1.33 17.29
C GLU A 14 -7.50 2.57 16.40
N GLU A 15 -6.38 3.06 15.86
CA GLU A 15 -6.36 4.20 14.94
C GLU A 15 -7.27 3.92 13.74
N VAL A 16 -7.09 2.77 13.07
CA VAL A 16 -7.91 2.35 11.93
C VAL A 16 -9.40 2.24 12.29
N ARG A 17 -9.73 1.69 13.47
CA ARG A 17 -11.13 1.64 13.93
C ARG A 17 -11.74 3.04 14.09
N GLY A 18 -10.94 4.04 14.44
CA GLY A 18 -11.36 5.44 14.48
C GLY A 18 -11.86 5.99 13.14
N TRP A 19 -11.49 5.37 12.01
CA TRP A 19 -11.92 5.74 10.67
C TRP A 19 -13.21 5.04 10.20
N SER A 20 -13.92 4.34 11.09
CA SER A 20 -15.14 3.60 10.73
C SER A 20 -16.22 4.49 10.11
N SER A 21 -16.48 5.67 10.68
CA SER A 21 -17.48 6.63 10.17
C SER A 21 -17.12 7.16 8.79
N PHE A 22 -15.83 7.45 8.55
CA PHE A 22 -15.33 7.83 7.22
C PHE A 22 -15.55 6.70 6.23
N ARG A 23 -15.16 5.48 6.59
CA ARG A 23 -15.37 4.28 5.77
C ARG A 23 -16.84 4.04 5.45
N GLU A 24 -17.74 4.23 6.41
CA GLU A 24 -19.18 4.04 6.23
C GLU A 24 -19.80 5.04 5.25
N ALA A 25 -19.25 6.26 5.17
CA ALA A 25 -19.68 7.29 4.22
C ALA A 25 -19.25 7.01 2.76
N LEU A 26 -18.30 6.10 2.54
CA LEU A 26 -17.79 5.75 1.21
C LEU A 26 -18.77 4.87 0.42
N ARG A 27 -18.76 5.01 -0.92
CA ARG A 27 -19.43 4.08 -1.84
C ARG A 27 -18.82 2.69 -1.73
N ARG A 28 -19.50 1.67 -2.28
CA ARG A 28 -19.03 0.26 -2.18
C ARG A 28 -17.60 0.09 -2.71
N GLU A 29 -17.31 0.60 -3.90
CA GLU A 29 -15.98 0.49 -4.54
C GLU A 29 -14.90 1.24 -3.75
N GLU A 30 -15.25 2.41 -3.21
CA GLU A 30 -14.36 3.21 -2.37
C GLU A 30 -14.05 2.52 -1.04
N ARG A 31 -15.02 1.82 -0.44
CA ARG A 31 -14.82 1.00 0.77
C ARG A 31 -13.85 -0.14 0.52
N GLU A 32 -14.01 -0.86 -0.58
CA GLU A 32 -13.08 -1.93 -0.96
C GLU A 32 -11.67 -1.39 -1.19
N ALA A 33 -11.54 -0.23 -1.85
CA ALA A 33 -10.25 0.44 -2.03
C ALA A 33 -9.61 0.86 -0.68
N PHE A 34 -10.42 1.42 0.22
CA PHE A 34 -9.99 1.81 1.57
C PHE A 34 -9.53 0.61 2.39
N ASP A 35 -10.31 -0.47 2.43
CA ASP A 35 -9.96 -1.68 3.18
C ASP A 35 -8.66 -2.31 2.68
N ASN A 36 -8.50 -2.38 1.35
CA ASN A 36 -7.27 -2.85 0.74
C ASN A 36 -6.07 -1.97 1.12
N LEU A 37 -6.23 -0.64 1.06
CA LEU A 37 -5.20 0.32 1.41
C LEU A 37 -4.77 0.19 2.88
N VAL A 38 -5.73 0.16 3.80
CA VAL A 38 -5.46 0.02 5.24
C VAL A 38 -4.79 -1.32 5.56
N ASN A 39 -5.22 -2.41 4.92
CA ASN A 39 -4.58 -3.72 5.09
C ASN A 39 -3.10 -3.70 4.70
N GLN A 40 -2.71 -2.93 3.68
CA GLN A 40 -1.30 -2.79 3.30
C GLN A 40 -0.47 -2.08 4.37
N ALA A 41 -1.06 -1.15 5.14
CA ALA A 41 -0.34 -0.47 6.22
C ALA A 41 0.25 -1.45 7.26
N PHE A 42 -0.44 -2.57 7.51
CA PHE A 42 0.01 -3.57 8.48
C PHE A 42 1.32 -4.27 8.11
N ARG A 43 1.72 -4.24 6.83
CA ARG A 43 3.03 -4.74 6.38
C ARG A 43 4.19 -3.97 7.02
N TYR A 44 3.98 -2.70 7.38
CA TYR A 44 4.99 -1.82 7.96
C TYR A 44 4.91 -1.70 9.49
N VAL A 45 4.15 -2.58 10.16
CA VAL A 45 4.09 -2.63 11.65
C VAL A 45 5.47 -2.75 12.28
N HIS A 46 6.39 -3.49 11.65
CA HIS A 46 7.77 -3.61 12.12
C HIS A 46 8.47 -2.25 12.15
N ALA A 47 8.32 -1.42 11.11
CA ALA A 47 8.90 -0.09 11.04
C ALA A 47 8.28 0.87 12.06
N GLY A 48 6.95 0.84 12.22
CA GLY A 48 6.27 1.65 13.23
C GLY A 48 6.63 1.26 14.67
N THR A 49 6.87 -0.02 14.93
CA THR A 49 7.37 -0.51 16.24
C THR A 49 8.75 0.06 16.55
N MET A 50 9.60 0.24 15.55
CA MET A 50 10.92 0.87 15.69
C MET A 50 10.86 2.41 15.75
N ASN A 51 9.67 3.00 15.60
CA ASN A 51 9.47 4.45 15.63
C ASN A 51 8.41 4.88 16.68
N PRO A 52 8.60 4.52 17.97
CA PRO A 52 7.58 4.69 19.01
C PRO A 52 7.35 6.15 19.42
N LEU A 53 8.25 7.07 19.07
CA LEU A 53 8.13 8.49 19.41
C LEU A 53 7.15 9.24 18.50
N ARG A 54 6.77 8.67 17.36
CA ARG A 54 5.79 9.25 16.44
C ARG A 54 4.38 8.84 16.83
N ARG A 55 3.40 9.71 16.51
CA ARG A 55 1.99 9.37 16.72
C ARG A 55 1.62 8.22 15.78
N THR A 56 0.67 7.39 16.22
CA THR A 56 0.18 6.26 15.43
C THR A 56 -0.28 6.69 14.04
N PHE A 57 -1.01 7.81 13.94
CA PHE A 57 -1.43 8.38 12.67
C PHE A 57 -0.27 8.76 11.74
N ASP A 58 0.83 9.29 12.27
CA ASP A 58 2.00 9.68 11.46
C ASP A 58 2.66 8.42 10.86
N ASN A 59 2.83 7.37 11.67
CA ASN A 59 3.38 6.08 11.21
C ASN A 59 2.41 5.34 10.26
N LEU A 60 1.10 5.40 10.51
CA LEU A 60 0.07 4.90 9.58
C LEU A 60 0.19 5.60 8.23
N THR A 61 0.22 6.94 8.21
CA THR A 61 0.33 7.74 6.99
C THR A 61 1.58 7.37 6.19
N MET A 62 2.75 7.26 6.85
CA MET A 62 3.98 6.82 6.20
C MET A 62 3.87 5.41 5.60
N SER A 63 3.19 4.50 6.30
CA SER A 63 2.95 3.14 5.82
C SER A 63 2.07 3.12 4.55
N LEU A 64 1.05 3.98 4.51
CA LEU A 64 0.18 4.13 3.33
C LEU A 64 0.94 4.71 2.14
N LEU A 65 1.75 5.76 2.36
CA LEU A 65 2.58 6.35 1.31
C LEU A 65 3.58 5.35 0.73
N LEU A 66 4.26 4.57 1.58
CA LEU A 66 5.17 3.51 1.13
C LEU A 66 4.45 2.43 0.32
N SER A 67 3.25 2.02 0.77
CA SER A 67 2.44 1.07 0.00
C SER A 67 2.11 1.60 -1.40
N HIS A 68 1.81 2.90 -1.52
CA HIS A 68 1.54 3.51 -2.82
C HIS A 68 2.79 3.60 -3.68
N GLU A 69 3.94 3.98 -3.11
CA GLU A 69 5.23 4.03 -3.80
C GLU A 69 5.65 2.66 -4.34
N GLU A 70 5.46 1.58 -3.56
CA GLU A 70 5.70 0.21 -4.05
C GLU A 70 4.80 -0.15 -5.22
N ARG A 71 3.51 0.19 -5.14
CA ARG A 71 2.54 -0.09 -6.20
C ARG A 71 2.85 0.68 -7.48
N LEU A 72 3.24 1.96 -7.36
CA LEU A 72 3.66 2.77 -8.51
C LEU A 72 4.86 2.15 -9.21
N ARG A 73 5.89 1.78 -8.45
CA ARG A 73 7.09 1.12 -8.99
C ARG A 73 6.76 -0.19 -9.71
N GLN A 74 5.86 -1.01 -9.15
CA GLN A 74 5.42 -2.25 -9.78
C GLN A 74 4.67 -1.98 -11.10
N LEU A 75 3.81 -0.97 -11.13
CA LEU A 75 3.10 -0.57 -12.34
C LEU A 75 4.07 -0.07 -13.42
N GLU A 76 5.04 0.77 -13.05
CA GLU A 76 6.08 1.25 -13.95
C GLU A 76 6.92 0.11 -14.53
N GLU A 77 7.32 -0.86 -13.69
CA GLU A 77 8.07 -2.03 -14.13
C GLU A 77 7.25 -2.90 -15.10
N ASN A 78 5.96 -3.12 -14.80
CA ASN A 78 5.07 -3.88 -15.66
C ASN A 78 4.86 -3.19 -17.01
N LEU A 79 4.61 -1.88 -17.00
CA LEU A 79 4.50 -1.09 -18.24
C LEU A 79 5.78 -1.17 -19.07
N ARG A 80 6.95 -1.04 -18.44
CA ARG A 80 8.24 -1.17 -19.12
C ARG A 80 8.42 -2.55 -19.74
N LYS A 81 8.01 -3.62 -19.07
CA LYS A 81 8.07 -4.99 -19.60
C LYS A 81 7.14 -5.16 -20.79
N THR A 82 5.89 -4.72 -20.70
CA THR A 82 4.92 -4.80 -21.82
C THR A 82 5.41 -4.01 -23.03
N MET A 83 5.89 -2.78 -22.86
CA MET A 83 6.42 -1.97 -23.97
C MET A 83 7.68 -2.58 -24.62
N GLN A 84 8.56 -3.21 -23.84
CA GLN A 84 9.72 -3.92 -24.41
C GLN A 84 9.30 -5.14 -25.23
N ILE A 85 8.26 -5.85 -24.79
CA ILE A 85 7.70 -6.99 -25.49
C ILE A 85 7.11 -6.55 -26.84
N ASP A 86 6.31 -5.48 -26.85
CA ASP A 86 5.72 -4.95 -28.09
C ASP A 86 6.80 -4.53 -29.11
N ASN A 87 7.85 -3.84 -28.67
CA ASN A 87 8.94 -3.42 -29.56
C ASN A 87 9.71 -4.62 -30.16
N ARG A 88 9.89 -5.70 -29.39
CA ARG A 88 10.48 -6.95 -29.90
C ARG A 88 9.60 -7.58 -30.99
N TYR A 89 8.28 -7.59 -30.81
CA TYR A 89 7.36 -8.09 -31.83
C TYR A 89 7.35 -7.23 -33.09
N THR A 90 7.38 -5.89 -32.97
CA THR A 90 7.50 -4.98 -34.12
C THR A 90 8.79 -5.23 -34.91
N THR A 91 9.91 -5.42 -34.21
CA THR A 91 11.21 -5.70 -34.83
C THR A 91 11.22 -7.07 -35.52
N LEU A 92 10.60 -8.09 -34.91
CA LEU A 92 10.53 -9.44 -35.48
C LEU A 92 9.65 -9.48 -36.74
N ASN A 93 8.48 -8.84 -36.72
CA ASN A 93 7.59 -8.77 -37.88
C ASN A 93 8.27 -8.09 -39.07
N HIS A 94 9.01 -7.00 -38.86
CA HIS A 94 9.79 -6.36 -39.92
C HIS A 94 10.86 -7.29 -40.53
N PHE A 95 11.40 -8.21 -39.74
CA PHE A 95 12.43 -9.15 -40.19
C PHE A 95 11.84 -10.37 -40.93
N LEU A 96 10.59 -10.74 -40.63
CA LEU A 96 9.89 -11.88 -41.26
C LEU A 96 9.14 -11.49 -42.54
N GLU A 97 8.89 -10.21 -42.78
CA GLU A 97 8.26 -9.68 -44.00
C GLU A 97 9.27 -9.38 -45.15
N LYS A 98 10.55 -9.72 -44.99
CA LYS A 98 11.60 -9.65 -46.03
C LYS A 98 12.04 -11.03 -46.48
#